data_AF-A0A932UAG3-F1
#
_entry.id   AF-A0A932UAG3-F1
#
_cell.length_a   1.000
_cell.length_b   1.000
_cell.length_c   1.000
_cell.angle_alpha   90.00
_cell.angle_beta   90.00
_cell.angle_gamma   90.00
#
_symmetry.space_group_name_H-M   'P 1'
#
loop_
_entity.id
_entity.type
_entity.pdbx_description
1 polymer ?
#
loop_
_entity_poly.entity_id
_entity_poly.type
_entity_poly.pdbx_seq_one_letter_code
_entity_poly.pdbx_strand_id
1 'polypeptide(L)' 'MRRKSFALEAFAEELSLYASAKGTAQFPLDKPMPLDLIRAIVEFRVAQVSEQVTKTKK' A
#
# COMPACT_ATOMS: atom_id res chain seq x y z
N MET A 1 -2.61 -11.45 16.61
CA MET A 1 -3.54 -10.76 15.68
C MET A 1 -2.73 -10.10 14.56
N ARG A 2 -2.65 -10.69 13.36
CA ARG A 2 -1.94 -10.03 12.24
C ARG A 2 -2.78 -8.84 11.79
N ARG A 3 -2.28 -7.61 11.96
CA ARG A 3 -2.88 -6.42 11.35
C ARG A 3 -2.92 -6.67 9.84
N LYS A 4 -4.11 -6.82 9.26
CA LYS A 4 -4.29 -6.94 7.80
C LYS A 4 -3.85 -5.63 7.16
N SER A 5 -2.61 -5.57 6.71
CA SER A 5 -2.11 -4.51 5.82
C SER A 5 -2.54 -4.85 4.39
N PHE A 6 -3.84 -4.73 4.13
CA PHE A 6 -4.50 -5.10 2.85
C PHE A 6 -4.30 -4.04 1.74
N ALA A 7 -3.61 -2.94 2.06
CA ALA A 7 -3.48 -1.82 1.14
C ALA A 7 -2.64 -2.11 -0.09
N LEU A 8 -1.80 -3.15 -0.08
CA LEU A 8 -1.07 -3.57 -1.28
C LEU A 8 -1.85 -4.61 -2.10
N GLU A 9 -2.85 -5.27 -1.53
CA GLU A 9 -3.67 -6.25 -2.26
C GLU A 9 -4.60 -5.57 -3.28
N ALA A 10 -5.09 -4.36 -2.98
CA ALA A 10 -5.86 -3.56 -3.93
C ALA A 10 -5.05 -3.06 -5.14
N PHE A 11 -3.71 -3.04 -5.02
CA PHE A 11 -2.78 -2.60 -6.05
C PHE A 11 -1.95 -3.77 -6.59
N ALA A 12 -2.40 -5.02 -6.40
CA ALA A 12 -1.65 -6.20 -6.79
C ALA A 12 -1.36 -6.28 -8.29
N GLU A 13 -2.28 -5.81 -9.14
CA GLU A 13 -2.07 -5.75 -10.60
C GLU A 13 -0.96 -4.76 -10.97
N GLU A 14 -0.99 -3.54 -10.42
CA GLU A 14 0.03 -2.52 -10.69
C GLU A 14 1.39 -2.89 -10.08
N LEU A 15 1.37 -3.52 -8.89
CA LEU A 15 2.54 -4.04 -8.21
C LEU A 15 3.07 -5.32 -8.84
N SER A 16 2.35 -5.98 -9.75
CA SER A 16 2.83 -7.16 -10.49
C SER A 16 4.00 -6.80 -11.42
N LEU A 17 4.05 -5.54 -11.86
CA LEU A 17 5.17 -4.99 -12.65
C LEU A 17 6.44 -4.78 -11.80
N TYR A 18 6.32 -4.87 -10.47
CA TYR A 18 7.40 -4.67 -9.51
C TYR A 18 7.55 -5.90 -8.62
N ALA A 19 8.72 -6.07 -7.99
CA ALA A 19 8.87 -7.15 -7.03
C ALA A 19 8.07 -6.78 -5.77
N SER A 20 7.03 -7.52 -5.42
CA SER A 20 6.27 -7.30 -4.20
C SER A 20 6.14 -8.59 -3.39
N ALA A 21 6.10 -8.44 -2.06
CA ALA A 21 5.86 -9.51 -1.11
C ALA A 21 4.72 -9.09 -0.17
N LYS A 22 4.29 -10.01 0.71
CA LYS A 22 3.14 -9.78 1.58
C LYS A 22 3.36 -8.56 2.50
N GLY A 23 2.79 -7.43 2.13
CA GLY A 23 2.91 -6.17 2.87
C GLY A 23 4.12 -5.31 2.50
N THR A 24 4.90 -5.66 1.47
CA THR A 24 6.07 -4.89 1.02
C THR A 24 6.13 -4.80 -0.50
N ALA A 25 6.56 -3.66 -1.02
CA ALA A 25 6.88 -3.46 -2.44
C ALA A 25 8.36 -3.08 -2.56
N GLN A 26 9.06 -3.67 -3.51
CA GLN A 26 10.46 -3.40 -3.84
C GLN A 26 10.53 -2.72 -5.20
N PHE A 27 11.02 -1.49 -5.19
CA PHE A 27 11.22 -0.71 -6.40
C PHE A 27 12.68 -0.79 -6.85
N PRO A 28 12.95 -1.01 -8.14
CA PRO A 28 14.30 -0.95 -8.69
C PRO A 28 14.87 0.47 -8.62
N LEU A 29 16.15 0.60 -8.27
CA LEU A 29 16.84 1.89 -8.20
C LEU A 29 17.34 2.37 -9.58
N ASP A 30 17.46 1.45 -10.53
CA ASP A 30 17.93 1.72 -11.90
C ASP A 30 16.82 2.21 -12.84
N LYS A 31 15.56 2.25 -12.39
CA LYS A 31 14.41 2.69 -13.18
C LYS A 31 13.79 3.94 -12.55
N PRO A 32 13.08 4.76 -13.35
CA PRO A 32 12.32 5.87 -12.80
C PRO A 32 11.34 5.38 -11.73
N MET A 33 11.32 6.10 -10.60
CA MET A 33 10.42 5.81 -9.49
C MET A 33 8.96 5.98 -9.93
N PRO A 34 8.08 5.00 -9.66
CA PRO A 34 6.66 5.08 -10.01
C PRO A 34 5.90 5.94 -9.00
N LEU A 35 6.09 7.26 -9.09
CA LEU A 35 5.53 8.22 -8.13
C LEU A 35 3.99 8.19 -8.12
N ASP A 36 3.35 7.99 -9.28
CA ASP A 36 1.89 7.89 -9.38
C ASP A 36 1.35 6.69 -8.59
N LEU A 37 1.97 5.52 -8.73
CA LEU A 37 1.61 4.31 -7.98
C LEU A 37 1.81 4.52 -6.48
N ILE A 38 2.96 5.07 -6.08
CA ILE A 38 3.26 5.35 -4.67
C ILE A 38 2.23 6.31 -4.09
N ARG A 39 1.87 7.37 -4.84
CA ARG A 39 0.86 8.34 -4.44
C ARG A 39 -0.50 7.68 -4.22
N ALA A 40 -0.97 6.86 -5.15
CA ALA A 40 -2.25 6.17 -5.03
C ALA A 40 -2.30 5.24 -3.80
N ILE A 41 -1.20 4.51 -3.55
CA ILE A 41 -1.07 3.65 -2.35
C ILE A 41 -1.09 4.49 -1.06
N VAL A 42 -0.40 5.64 -1.04
CA VAL A 42 -0.36 6.54 0.12
C VAL A 42 -1.74 7.15 0.37
N GLU A 43 -2.43 7.64 -0.66
CA GLU A 43 -3.78 8.20 -0.54
C GLU A 43 -4.77 7.16 -0.01
N PHE A 44 -4.73 5.94 -0.55
CA PHE A 44 -5.54 4.82 -0.04
C PHE A 44 -5.23 4.50 1.42
N ARG A 45 -3.95 4.52 1.80
CA ARG A 45 -3.50 4.29 3.17
C ARG A 45 -3.96 5.36 4.13
N VAL A 46 -3.87 6.63 3.74
CA VAL A 46 -4.31 7.77 4.56
C VAL A 46 -5.82 7.67 4.79
N ALA A 47 -6.60 7.39 3.74
CA ALA A 47 -8.04 7.17 3.85
C ALA A 47 -8.37 6.03 4.83
N GLN A 48 -7.76 4.85 4.65
CA GLN A 48 -7.99 3.71 5.54
C GLN A 48 -7.58 3.97 6.99
N VAL A 49 -6.43 4.61 7.21
CA VAL A 49 -5.95 4.94 8.56
C VAL A 49 -6.92 5.92 9.21
N SER A 50 -7.36 6.96 8.50
CA SER A 50 -8.30 7.96 9.02
C SER A 50 -9.63 7.33 9.48
N GLU A 51 -10.16 6.35 8.73
CA GLU A 51 -11.33 5.59 9.15
C GLU A 51 -11.07 4.70 10.36
N GLN A 52 -9.90 4.05 10.44
CA GLN A 52 -9.57 3.15 11.55
C GLN A 52 -9.35 3.87 12.88
N VAL A 53 -8.90 5.13 12.88
CA VAL A 53 -8.75 5.92 14.13
C VAL A 53 -10.11 6.10 14.83
N THR A 54 -11.22 6.06 14.09
CA THR A 54 -12.57 6.23 14.66
C THR A 54 -13.19 4.95 15.24
N LYS A 55 -12.65 3.76 14.94
CA LYS A 55 -13.23 2.47 15.34
C LYS A 55 -12.58 1.79 16.55
N THR A 56 -11.62 2.45 17.22
CA THR A 56 -10.96 1.90 18.43
C THR A 56 -11.39 2.67 19.68
N LYS A 57 -12.69 2.67 19.97
CA LYS A 57 -13.27 2.85 21.31
C LYS A 57 -14.40 1.83 21.45
N LYS A 58 -14.09 0.62 21.91
CA LYS A 58 -15.04 -0.25 22.58
C LYS A 58 -14.31 -1.15 23.54
#